data_AF-A0A842L5F5-F1
#
_entry.id   AF-A0A842L5F5-F1
#
_cell.length_a   1.000
_cell.length_b   1.000
_cell.length_c   1.000
_cell.angle_alpha   90.00
_cell.angle_beta   90.00
_cell.angle_gamma   90.00
#
_symmetry.space_group_name_H-M   'P 1'
#
loop_
_entity.id
_entity.type
_entity.pdbx_description
1 polymer ?
#
loop_
_entity_poly.entity_id
_entity_poly.type
_entity_poly.pdbx_seq_one_letter_code
_entity_poly.pdbx_strand_id
1 'polypeptide(L)'
;GMLRWNKAKEHAAKIVKDFEVLVPSIDAPVKSLSGGNQQKLIVARETSKQPEFIIASQPTRGVDVASTEYIRNYLIKLRDENKAVLLVSADLDEVLQLSDRMAIMYEGKFVGIVKPEEVTEEQIGLMMGGIKHES
;
A
#
# COMPACT_ATOMS: atom_id res chain seq x y z
N GLY A 1 14.76 28.27 -12.81
CA GLY A 1 15.93 27.39 -12.57
C GLY A 1 15.90 26.24 -13.56
N MET A 2 17.06 25.76 -14.03
CA MET A 2 17.13 24.63 -14.96
C MET A 2 17.04 23.29 -14.23
N LEU A 3 16.17 22.41 -14.70
CA LEU A 3 16.09 21.02 -14.26
C LEU A 3 17.35 20.25 -14.72
N ARG A 4 17.95 19.48 -13.81
CA ARG A 4 19.11 18.62 -14.12
C ARG A 4 18.65 17.26 -14.64
N TRP A 5 18.32 17.18 -15.92
CA TRP A 5 17.77 15.97 -16.55
C TRP A 5 18.62 14.70 -16.34
N ASN A 6 19.95 14.81 -16.39
CA ASN A 6 20.83 13.65 -16.16
C ASN A 6 20.62 13.06 -14.76
N LYS A 7 20.55 13.90 -13.72
CA LYS A 7 20.27 13.45 -12.35
C LYS A 7 18.88 12.85 -12.19
N ALA A 8 17.88 13.40 -12.89
CA ALA A 8 16.53 12.86 -12.87
C ALA A 8 16.48 11.46 -13.50
N LYS A 9 17.17 11.24 -14.63
CA LYS A 9 17.27 9.93 -15.28
C LYS A 9 18.03 8.92 -14.43
N GLU A 10 19.14 9.31 -13.80
CA GLU A 10 19.88 8.46 -12.85
C GLU A 10 19.02 8.03 -11.67
N HIS A 11 18.26 8.97 -11.09
CA HIS A 11 17.35 8.67 -9.99
C HIS A 11 16.21 7.74 -10.42
N ALA A 12 15.60 7.98 -11.59
CA ALA A 12 14.57 7.10 -12.14
C ALA A 12 15.09 5.69 -12.41
N ALA A 13 16.29 5.56 -12.98
CA ALA A 13 16.94 4.27 -13.21
C ALA A 13 17.23 3.53 -11.89
N LYS A 14 17.63 4.25 -10.84
CA LYS A 14 17.80 3.68 -9.51
C LYS A 14 16.48 3.15 -8.94
N ILE A 15 15.40 3.94 -9.00
CA ILE A 15 14.07 3.51 -8.53
C ILE A 15 13.59 2.26 -9.28
N VAL A 16 13.70 2.26 -10.62
CA VAL A 16 13.29 1.12 -11.45
C VAL A 16 14.05 -0.15 -11.07
N LYS A 17 15.35 -0.03 -10.81
CA LYS A 17 16.20 -1.15 -10.41
C LYS A 17 15.90 -1.63 -8.99
N ASP A 18 15.89 -0.73 -8.02
CA ASP A 18 15.75 -1.06 -6.59
C ASP A 18 14.37 -1.68 -6.28
N PHE A 19 13.35 -1.38 -7.10
CA PHE A 19 11.98 -1.84 -6.91
C PHE A 19 11.50 -2.81 -8.00
N GLU A 20 12.42 -3.29 -8.85
CA GLU A 20 12.14 -4.28 -9.90
C GLU A 20 10.92 -3.92 -10.78
N VAL A 21 10.80 -2.63 -11.14
CA VAL A 21 9.72 -2.15 -12.00
C VAL A 21 10.04 -2.55 -13.44
N LEU A 22 9.15 -3.29 -14.08
CA LEU A 22 9.31 -3.69 -15.47
C LEU A 22 8.88 -2.54 -16.38
N VAL A 23 9.86 -1.87 -16.98
CA VAL A 23 9.65 -0.78 -17.94
C VAL A 23 10.37 -1.09 -19.26
N PRO A 24 9.77 -0.77 -20.42
CA PRO A 24 10.43 -0.97 -21.71
C PRO A 24 11.60 0.03 -21.93
N SER A 25 11.53 1.21 -21.30
CA SER A 25 12.65 2.15 -21.17
C SER A 25 12.38 3.13 -20.03
N ILE A 26 13.43 3.82 -19.55
CA ILE A 26 13.29 4.88 -18.54
C ILE A 26 12.49 6.09 -19.06
N ASP A 27 12.46 6.28 -20.37
CA ASP A 27 11.72 7.37 -21.02
C ASP A 27 10.27 6.95 -21.39
N ALA A 28 9.86 5.72 -21.05
CA ALA A 28 8.52 5.22 -21.36
C ALA A 28 7.43 5.96 -20.56
N PRO A 29 6.29 6.32 -21.17
CA PRO A 29 5.16 6.89 -20.44
C PRO A 29 4.63 5.92 -19.39
N VAL A 30 4.44 6.35 -18.13
CA VAL A 30 3.93 5.48 -17.04
C VAL A 30 2.60 4.81 -17.42
N LYS A 31 1.72 5.52 -18.15
CA LYS A 31 0.42 5.01 -18.61
C LYS A 31 0.51 3.77 -19.52
N SER A 32 1.66 3.48 -20.13
CA SER A 32 1.84 2.30 -20.97
C SER A 32 2.29 1.06 -20.19
N LEU A 33 2.58 1.19 -18.89
CA LEU A 33 2.94 0.06 -18.03
C LEU A 33 1.69 -0.72 -17.60
N SER A 34 1.83 -1.99 -17.23
CA SER A 34 0.74 -2.74 -16.59
C SER A 34 0.35 -2.10 -15.25
N GLY A 35 -0.90 -2.30 -14.80
CA GLY A 35 -1.37 -1.76 -13.51
C GLY A 35 -0.44 -2.10 -12.35
N GLY A 36 0.03 -3.36 -12.26
CA GLY A 36 1.01 -3.79 -11.27
C GLY A 36 2.33 -3.01 -11.32
N ASN A 37 2.89 -2.78 -12.51
CA ASN A 37 4.13 -1.99 -12.66
C ASN A 37 3.92 -0.50 -12.38
N GLN A 38 2.76 0.06 -12.74
CA GLN A 38 2.41 1.43 -12.36
C GLN A 38 2.39 1.55 -10.83
N GLN A 39 1.79 0.58 -10.15
CA GLN A 39 1.67 0.59 -8.70
C GLN A 39 3.02 0.39 -8.00
N LYS A 40 3.85 -0.55 -8.46
CA LYS A 40 5.23 -0.71 -7.98
C LYS A 40 6.02 0.60 -8.12
N LEU A 41 5.90 1.29 -9.26
CA LEU A 41 6.55 2.57 -9.49
C LEU A 41 6.05 3.66 -8.52
N ILE A 42 4.74 3.71 -8.23
CA ILE A 42 4.17 4.68 -7.28
C ILE A 42 4.72 4.42 -5.87
N VAL A 43 4.69 3.17 -5.40
CA VAL A 43 5.25 2.79 -4.10
C VAL A 43 6.72 3.17 -4.05
N ALA A 44 7.50 2.80 -5.06
CA ALA A 44 8.91 3.10 -5.17
C ALA A 44 9.24 4.59 -5.10
N ARG A 45 8.45 5.40 -5.83
CA ARG A 45 8.59 6.86 -5.84
C ARG A 45 8.32 7.45 -4.46
N GLU A 46 7.23 7.07 -3.81
CA GLU A 46 6.87 7.66 -2.51
C GLU A 46 7.83 7.26 -1.40
N THR A 47 8.34 6.03 -1.44
CA THR A 47 9.17 5.50 -0.37
C THR A 47 10.65 5.85 -0.56
N SER A 48 11.08 6.20 -1.78
CA SER A 48 12.41 6.75 -2.05
C SER A 48 12.74 8.01 -1.24
N LYS A 49 11.71 8.70 -0.74
CA LYS A 49 11.83 9.89 0.13
C LYS A 49 12.08 9.55 1.59
N GLN A 50 12.12 8.26 1.95
CA GLN A 50 12.29 7.76 3.31
C GLN A 50 11.27 8.36 4.31
N PRO A 51 9.96 8.28 4.02
CA PRO A 51 8.95 8.87 4.88
C PRO A 51 8.93 8.23 6.27
N GLU A 52 8.59 9.02 7.29
CA GLU A 52 8.30 8.52 8.65
C GLU A 52 6.88 7.95 8.78
N PHE A 53 5.97 8.41 7.92
CA PHE A 53 4.56 8.01 7.88
C PHE A 53 4.07 7.86 6.44
N ILE A 54 3.33 6.78 6.17
CA ILE A 54 2.72 6.50 4.87
C ILE A 54 1.23 6.26 5.03
N ILE A 55 0.44 6.86 4.14
CA ILE A 55 -0.97 6.52 3.94
C ILE A 55 -1.07 5.69 2.65
N ALA A 56 -1.45 4.43 2.78
CA ALA A 56 -1.65 3.50 1.68
C ALA A 56 -3.15 3.29 1.46
N SER A 57 -3.73 4.00 0.50
CA SER A 57 -5.16 3.91 0.19
C SER A 57 -5.41 2.98 -1.00
N GLN A 58 -6.08 1.87 -0.75
CA GLN A 58 -6.36 0.79 -1.71
C GLN A 58 -5.12 0.39 -2.52
N PRO A 59 -3.99 0.08 -1.85
CA PRO A 59 -2.69 0.02 -2.50
C PRO A 59 -2.57 -1.13 -3.50
N THR A 60 -3.44 -2.13 -3.43
CA THR A 60 -3.42 -3.34 -4.27
C THR A 60 -4.70 -3.50 -5.11
N ARG A 61 -5.55 -2.47 -5.19
CA ARG A 61 -6.79 -2.58 -5.96
C ARG A 61 -6.50 -2.57 -7.46
N GLY A 62 -6.93 -3.64 -8.15
CA GLY A 62 -6.81 -3.75 -9.61
C GLY A 62 -5.40 -4.06 -10.11
N VAL A 63 -4.52 -4.57 -9.23
CA VAL A 63 -3.20 -5.11 -9.62
C VAL A 63 -3.20 -6.63 -9.60
N ASP A 64 -2.23 -7.24 -10.28
CA ASP A 64 -2.01 -8.68 -10.27
C ASP A 64 -1.46 -9.20 -8.94
N VAL A 65 -1.63 -10.49 -8.67
CA VAL A 65 -1.24 -11.15 -7.41
C VAL A 65 0.24 -10.93 -7.07
N ALA A 66 1.14 -11.02 -8.05
CA ALA A 66 2.57 -10.84 -7.80
C ALA A 66 2.90 -9.40 -7.36
N SER A 67 2.22 -8.42 -7.95
CA SER A 67 2.35 -7.00 -7.56
C SER A 67 1.68 -6.72 -6.21
N THR A 68 0.54 -7.34 -5.91
CA THR A 68 -0.09 -7.30 -4.58
C THR A 68 0.87 -7.76 -3.50
N GLU A 69 1.44 -8.96 -3.64
CA GLU A 69 2.37 -9.53 -2.67
C GLU A 69 3.62 -8.66 -2.50
N TYR A 70 4.14 -8.09 -3.58
CA TYR A 70 5.26 -7.16 -3.51
C TYR A 70 4.93 -5.94 -2.63
N ILE A 71 3.77 -5.33 -2.86
CA ILE A 71 3.35 -4.12 -2.14
C ILE A 71 3.07 -4.45 -0.67
N ARG A 72 2.39 -5.56 -0.38
CA ARG A 72 2.13 -6.04 0.99
C ARG A 72 3.43 -6.25 1.77
N ASN A 73 4.38 -6.99 1.20
CA ASN A 73 5.70 -7.22 1.80
C ASN A 73 6.47 -5.90 2.02
N TYR A 74 6.32 -4.94 1.12
CA TYR A 74 6.96 -3.64 1.26
C TYR A 74 6.36 -2.82 2.42
N LEU A 75 5.03 -2.84 2.60
CA LEU A 75 4.38 -2.19 3.74
C LEU A 75 4.78 -2.83 5.07
N ILE A 76 4.90 -4.16 5.11
CA ILE A 76 5.45 -4.90 6.27
C ILE A 76 6.86 -4.43 6.58
N LYS A 77 7.73 -4.38 5.57
CA LYS A 77 9.11 -3.90 5.74
C LYS A 77 9.17 -2.49 6.34
N LEU A 78 8.33 -1.57 5.87
CA LEU A 78 8.28 -0.21 6.40
C LEU A 78 7.87 -0.20 7.87
N ARG A 79 6.85 -0.98 8.24
CA ARG A 79 6.45 -1.15 9.64
C ARG A 79 7.63 -1.68 10.47
N ASP A 80 8.31 -2.71 10.00
CA ASP A 80 9.45 -3.33 10.69
C ASP A 80 10.66 -2.39 10.80
N GLU A 81 10.78 -1.41 9.89
CA GLU A 81 11.72 -0.28 9.95
C GLU A 81 11.24 0.87 10.88
N ASN A 82 10.22 0.62 11.72
CA ASN A 82 9.58 1.57 12.63
C ASN A 82 8.94 2.78 11.93
N LYS A 83 8.48 2.61 10.69
CA LYS A 83 7.65 3.61 10.00
C LYS A 83 6.18 3.39 10.33
N ALA A 84 5.44 4.48 10.49
CA ALA A 84 4.00 4.39 10.71
C ALA A 84 3.28 4.20 9.36
N VAL A 85 2.36 3.23 9.30
CA VAL A 85 1.58 2.93 8.10
C VAL A 85 0.09 3.01 8.42
N LEU A 86 -0.63 3.90 7.74
CA LEU A 86 -2.09 3.90 7.71
C LEU A 86 -2.55 3.23 6.42
N LEU A 87 -3.00 1.98 6.55
CA LEU A 87 -3.59 1.23 5.46
C LEU A 87 -5.11 1.47 5.42
N VAL A 88 -5.62 1.87 4.26
CA VAL A 88 -7.06 1.95 3.99
C VAL A 88 -7.38 0.95 2.91
N SER A 89 -8.12 -0.11 3.26
CA SER A 89 -8.49 -1.16 2.31
C SER A 89 -9.89 -1.68 2.56
N ALA A 90 -10.48 -2.24 1.51
CA ALA A 90 -11.73 -3.00 1.56
C ALA A 90 -11.49 -4.50 1.36
N ASP A 91 -10.23 -4.91 1.18
CA ASP A 91 -9.80 -6.30 1.12
C ASP A 91 -9.54 -6.81 2.53
N LEU A 92 -10.30 -7.81 2.96
CA LEU A 92 -10.25 -8.36 4.31
C LEU A 92 -8.93 -9.10 4.58
N ASP A 93 -8.45 -9.86 3.59
CA ASP A 93 -7.18 -10.59 3.69
C ASP A 93 -6.02 -9.60 3.86
N GLU A 94 -6.06 -8.49 3.12
CA GLU A 94 -5.04 -7.44 3.22
C GLU A 94 -5.00 -6.80 4.61
N VAL A 95 -6.14 -6.40 5.16
CA VAL A 95 -6.18 -5.73 6.47
C VAL A 95 -5.82 -6.70 7.60
N LEU A 96 -6.21 -7.97 7.51
CA LEU A 96 -5.89 -8.98 8.50
C LEU A 96 -4.40 -9.33 8.53
N GLN A 97 -3.77 -9.44 7.36
CA GLN A 97 -2.35 -9.80 7.26
C GLN A 97 -1.41 -8.66 7.65
N LEU A 98 -1.80 -7.41 7.39
CA LEU A 98 -0.90 -6.27 7.50
C LEU A 98 -1.07 -5.42 8.75
N SER A 99 -2.25 -5.42 9.36
CA SER A 99 -2.58 -4.45 10.41
C SER A 99 -2.15 -4.95 11.78
N ASP A 100 -1.52 -4.10 12.58
CA ASP A 100 -1.35 -4.39 14.02
C ASP A 100 -2.65 -4.11 14.80
N ARG A 101 -3.46 -3.15 14.30
CA ARG A 101 -4.77 -2.74 14.81
C ARG A 101 -5.64 -2.25 13.67
N MET A 102 -6.94 -2.50 13.73
CA MET A 102 -7.89 -2.12 12.69
C MET A 102 -8.99 -1.24 13.27
N ALA A 103 -9.32 -0.15 12.57
CA ALA A 103 -10.51 0.65 12.83
C ALA A 103 -11.53 0.39 11.73
N ILE A 104 -12.69 -0.16 12.07
CA ILE A 104 -13.74 -0.50 11.10
C ILE A 104 -14.68 0.69 10.99
N MET A 105 -15.02 1.08 9.75
CA MET A 105 -15.89 2.21 9.46
C MET A 105 -17.11 1.78 8.65
N TYR A 106 -18.29 2.29 9.02
CA TYR A 106 -19.55 2.13 8.29
C TYR A 106 -20.27 3.47 8.25
N GLU A 107 -20.78 3.87 7.08
CA GLU A 107 -21.48 5.15 6.86
C GLU A 107 -20.76 6.38 7.47
N GLY A 108 -19.43 6.43 7.32
CA GLY A 108 -18.60 7.53 7.80
C GLY A 108 -18.38 7.56 9.33
N LYS A 109 -18.74 6.50 10.05
CA LYS A 109 -18.53 6.38 11.50
C LYS A 109 -17.71 5.16 11.85
N PHE A 110 -16.81 5.29 12.82
CA PHE A 110 -16.10 4.14 13.38
C PHE A 110 -17.08 3.27 14.17
N VAL A 111 -17.13 1.99 13.81
CA VAL A 111 -17.98 0.97 14.43
C VAL A 111 -17.22 0.25 15.55
N GLY A 112 -15.89 0.17 15.44
CA GLY A 112 -15.02 -0.35 16.49
C GLY A 112 -13.54 -0.31 16.10
N ILE A 113 -12.68 -0.53 17.11
CA ILE A 113 -11.24 -0.70 16.93
C ILE A 113 -10.86 -2.04 17.57
N VAL A 114 -10.26 -2.91 16.79
CA VAL A 114 -9.95 -4.30 17.18
C VAL A 114 -8.52 -4.66 16.81
N LYS A 115 -7.97 -5.70 17.43
CA LYS A 115 -6.77 -6.36 16.92
C LYS A 115 -7.15 -7.56 16.06
N PRO A 116 -6.45 -7.85 14.96
CA PRO A 116 -6.78 -8.99 14.10
C PRO A 116 -6.86 -10.32 14.84
N GLU A 117 -6.02 -10.54 15.84
CA GLU A 117 -5.98 -11.78 16.62
C GLU A 117 -7.15 -11.95 17.60
N GLU A 118 -7.94 -10.89 17.83
CA GLU A 118 -9.06 -10.87 18.78
C GLU A 118 -10.42 -11.05 18.09
N VAL A 119 -10.47 -11.09 16.75
CA VAL A 119 -11.71 -11.15 15.96
C VAL A 119 -11.62 -12.14 14.80
N THR A 120 -12.77 -12.69 14.40
CA THR A 120 -12.89 -13.50 13.19
C THR A 120 -13.20 -12.64 11.96
N GLU A 121 -12.93 -13.18 10.77
CA GLU A 121 -13.35 -12.57 9.49
C GLU A 121 -14.85 -12.27 9.47
N GLU A 122 -15.67 -13.18 10.00
CA GLU A 122 -17.12 -12.99 10.10
C GLU A 122 -17.49 -11.79 10.97
N GLN A 123 -16.87 -11.64 12.15
CA GLN A 123 -17.10 -10.50 13.03
C GLN A 123 -16.71 -9.18 12.36
N ILE A 124 -15.59 -9.15 11.64
CA ILE A 124 -15.17 -7.96 10.87
C ILE A 124 -16.19 -7.65 9.77
N GLY A 125 -16.65 -8.66 9.02
CA GLY A 125 -17.68 -8.50 7.99
C GLY A 125 -18.98 -7.93 8.55
N LEU A 126 -19.42 -8.39 9.72
CA LEU A 126 -20.59 -7.85 10.42
C LEU A 126 -20.38 -6.38 10.82
N MET A 127 -19.21 -6.03 11.34
CA MET A 127 -18.85 -4.63 11.67
C MET A 127 -18.82 -3.72 10.45
N MET A 128 -18.32 -4.23 9.31
CA MET A 128 -18.35 -3.52 8.03
C MET A 128 -19.78 -3.32 7.51
N GLY A 129 -20.73 -4.16 7.93
CA GLY A 129 -22.16 -3.98 7.71
C GLY A 129 -22.87 -3.09 8.73
N GLY A 130 -22.15 -2.52 9.70
CA GLY A 130 -22.69 -1.61 10.71
C GLY A 130 -23.10 -2.26 12.04
N ILE A 131 -22.90 -3.57 12.20
CA ILE A 131 -23.20 -4.26 13.46
C ILE A 131 -22.05 -3.99 14.44
N LYS A 132 -22.33 -3.33 15.56
CA LYS A 132 -21.29 -3.03 16.55
C LYS A 132 -20.80 -4.32 17.21
N HIS A 133 -19.49 -4.43 17.37
CA HIS A 133 -18.89 -5.45 18.21
C HIS A 133 -19.17 -5.09 19.67
N GLU A 134 -20.09 -5.79 20.32
CA GLU A 134 -20.24 -5.71 21.77
C GLU A 134 -18.98 -6.30 22.40
N SER A 135 -18.36 -5.56 23.33
CA SER A 135 -17.19 -5.99 24.08
C SER A 135 -17.60 -6.77 25.31
#